data_AF-A0A3S3DAA7-F1
#
_entry.id   AF-A0A3S3DAA7-F1
#
_cell.length_a   1.000
_cell.length_b   1.000
_cell.length_c   1.000
_cell.angle_alpha   90.00
_cell.angle_beta   90.00
_cell.angle_gamma   90.00
#
_symmetry.space_group_name_H-M   'P 1'
#
loop_
_entity.id
_entity.type
_entity.pdbx_description
1 polymer ?
#
loop_
_entity_poly.entity_id
_entity_poly.type
_entity_poly.pdbx_seq_one_letter_code
_entity_poly.pdbx_strand_id
1 'polypeptide(L)' 'MNAAAEKLANPVDLAANWLATGSADRTKAVIPQLQERFALPLKDAVEACRQAALIRARAH' A
#
# COMPACT_ATOMS: atom_id res chain seq x y z
N MET A 1 -19.66 -7.68 15.13
CA MET A 1 -19.19 -7.26 13.80
C MET A 1 -17.94 -6.40 13.99
N ASN A 2 -16.84 -6.86 13.40
CA ASN A 2 -15.57 -6.19 13.03
C ASN A 2 -14.77 -5.35 14.06
N ALA A 3 -13.86 -6.03 14.77
CA ALA A 3 -12.65 -5.46 15.38
C ALA A 3 -11.59 -4.97 14.35
N ALA A 4 -11.97 -4.82 13.07
CA ALA A 4 -11.07 -4.48 11.97
C ALA A 4 -11.05 -2.98 11.61
N ALA A 5 -11.88 -2.16 12.27
CA ALA A 5 -12.11 -0.77 11.86
C ALA A 5 -11.28 0.29 12.62
N GLU A 6 -10.57 -0.06 13.69
CA GLU A 6 -10.01 0.94 14.62
C GLU A 6 -8.50 0.84 14.88
N LYS A 7 -7.73 0.12 14.07
CA LYS A 7 -6.30 0.42 13.99
C LYS A 7 -6.13 1.59 13.04
N LEU A 8 -6.02 2.79 13.59
CA LEU A 8 -5.48 4.00 12.96
C LEU A 8 -4.56 3.61 11.81
N ALA A 9 -5.11 3.64 10.59
CA ALA A 9 -4.54 2.92 9.47
C ALA A 9 -3.23 3.61 9.10
N ASN A 10 -2.10 2.99 9.44
CA ASN A 10 -0.79 3.46 9.08
C ASN A 10 -0.82 3.77 7.57
N PRO A 11 -0.41 4.97 7.12
CA PRO A 11 -0.48 5.33 5.71
C PRO A 11 0.27 4.32 4.83
N VAL A 12 1.27 3.61 5.38
CA VAL A 12 1.93 2.47 4.72
C VAL A 12 1.00 1.28 4.52
N ASP A 13 0.21 0.89 5.52
CA ASP A 13 -0.75 -0.21 5.42
C ASP A 13 -1.88 0.12 4.43
N LEU A 14 -2.33 1.39 4.39
CA LEU A 14 -3.29 1.87 3.39
C LEU A 14 -2.73 1.80 1.97
N ALA A 15 -1.50 2.31 1.78
CA ALA A 15 -0.79 2.26 0.51
C ALA A 15 -0.55 0.82 0.04
N ALA A 16 -0.16 -0.06 0.96
CA ALA A 16 0.08 -1.47 0.68
C ALA A 16 -1.19 -2.18 0.21
N ASN A 17 -2.31 -1.97 0.91
CA ASN A 17 -3.60 -2.53 0.49
C ASN A 17 -4.05 -1.98 -0.87
N TRP A 18 -3.97 -0.66 -1.07
CA TRP A 18 -4.29 -0.01 -2.34
C TRP A 18 -3.45 -0.53 -3.51
N LEU A 19 -2.16 -0.77 -3.27
CA LEU A 19 -1.28 -1.36 -4.26
C LEU A 19 -1.63 -2.83 -4.49
N ALA A 20 -1.91 -3.59 -3.43
CA ALA A 20 -2.24 -5.02 -3.51
C ALA A 20 -3.51 -5.28 -4.34
N THR A 21 -4.54 -4.42 -4.22
CA THR A 21 -5.80 -4.50 -4.99
C THR A 21 -5.65 -4.15 -6.48
N GLY A 22 -4.44 -3.80 -6.93
CA GLY A 22 -4.17 -3.50 -8.34
C GLY A 22 -4.62 -2.10 -8.77
N SER A 23 -4.85 -1.19 -7.80
CA SER A 23 -5.32 0.17 -8.07
C SER A 23 -4.22 1.12 -8.57
N ALA A 24 -2.96 0.69 -8.56
CA ALA A 24 -1.84 1.46 -9.10
C ALA A 24 -1.79 1.42 -10.64
N ASP A 25 -1.47 2.56 -11.25
CA ASP A 25 -1.24 2.66 -12.69
C ASP A 25 0.05 1.92 -13.04
N ARG A 26 -0.08 0.86 -13.83
CA ARG A 26 1.06 0.01 -14.27
C ARG A 26 1.93 0.68 -15.34
N THR A 27 1.45 1.77 -15.95
CA THR A 27 2.21 2.54 -16.95
C THR A 27 3.18 3.53 -16.29
N LYS A 28 3.04 3.75 -14.98
CA LYS A 28 3.84 4.70 -14.21
C LYS A 28 4.62 3.98 -13.11
N ALA A 29 5.70 4.62 -12.66
CA ALA A 29 6.45 4.13 -11.52
C ALA A 29 5.58 4.15 -10.25
N VAL A 30 5.61 3.07 -9.46
CA VAL A 30 4.75 2.90 -8.28
C VAL A 30 5.16 3.83 -7.13
N ILE A 31 6.46 3.99 -6.89
CA ILE A 31 6.98 4.81 -5.78
C ILE A 31 6.47 6.27 -5.88
N PRO A 32 6.62 7.01 -7.00
CA PRO A 32 6.06 8.36 -7.11
C PRO A 32 4.56 8.42 -6.87
N GLN A 33 3.79 7.44 -7.38
CA GLN A 33 2.34 7.38 -7.15
C GLN A 33 2.00 7.24 -5.66
N LEU A 34 2.78 6.44 -4.92
CA LEU A 34 2.60 6.30 -3.47
C LEU A 34 2.96 7.58 -2.72
N GLN A 35 4.01 8.28 -3.15
CA GLN A 35 4.41 9.57 -2.58
C GLN A 35 3.34 10.65 -2.83
N GLU A 36 2.84 10.76 -4.07
CA GLU A 36 1.82 11.74 -4.45
C GLU A 36 0.47 11.47 -3.76
N ARG A 37 0.06 10.20 -3.67
CA ARG A 37 -1.28 9.83 -3.18
C ARG A 37 -1.39 9.78 -1.66
N PHE A 38 -0.32 9.33 -0.99
CA PHE A 38 -0.34 9.06 0.46
C PHE A 38 0.65 9.93 1.24
N ALA A 39 1.32 10.89 0.57
CA ALA A 39 2.36 11.74 1.17
C ALA A 39 3.45 10.94 1.89
N LEU A 40 3.75 9.73 1.40
CA LEU A 40 4.72 8.83 2.02
C LEU A 40 6.15 9.26 1.68
N PRO A 41 7.09 9.28 2.63
CA PRO A 41 8.51 9.38 2.31
C PRO A 41 8.98 8.09 1.62
N LEU A 42 10.12 8.16 0.91
CA LEU A 42 10.63 7.04 0.11
C LEU A 42 10.72 5.72 0.88
N LYS A 43 11.20 5.76 2.13
CA LYS A 43 11.33 4.56 3.00
C LYS A 43 9.99 3.86 3.21
N ASP A 44 8.92 4.63 3.39
CA ASP A 44 7.58 4.15 3.70
C ASP A 44 6.87 3.67 2.41
N ALA A 45 7.14 4.32 1.28
CA ALA A 45 6.68 3.86 -0.03
C ALA A 45 7.29 2.49 -0.42
N VAL A 46 8.57 2.26 -0.10
CA VAL A 46 9.22 0.95 -0.32
C VAL A 46 8.63 -0.12 0.60
N GLU A 47 8.39 0.19 1.88
CA GLU A 47 7.72 -0.74 2.79
C GLU A 47 6.31 -1.09 2.31
N ALA A 48 5.54 -0.12 1.82
CA ALA A 48 4.22 -0.35 1.26
C ALA A 48 4.29 -1.30 0.04
N CYS A 49 5.30 -1.16 -0.82
CA CYS A 49 5.53 -2.07 -1.94
C CYS A 49 5.79 -3.51 -1.47
N ARG A 50 6.65 -3.67 -0.45
CA ARG A 50 6.97 -4.96 0.14
C ARG A 50 5.72 -5.61 0.76
N GLN A 51 4.95 -4.86 1.54
CA GLN A 51 3.72 -5.35 2.14
C GLN A 51 2.68 -5.72 1.09
N ALA A 52 2.52 -4.92 0.03
CA ALA A 52 1.61 -5.25 -1.07
C ALA A 52 1.97 -6.58 -1.75
N ALA A 53 3.27 -6.86 -1.95
CA ALA A 53 3.72 -8.14 -2.48
C ALA A 53 3.38 -9.31 -1.55
N LEU A 54 3.55 -9.14 -0.23
CA LEU A 54 3.17 -10.16 0.76
C LEU A 54 1.65 -10.40 0.80
N ILE A 55 0.84 -9.33 0.69
CA ILE A 55 -0.62 -9.45 0.62
C ILE A 55 -1.03 -10.27 -0.59
N ARG A 56 -0.46 -9.97 -1.77
CA ARG A 56 -0.72 -10.73 -3.01
C ARG A 56 -0.29 -12.19 -2.89
N ALA A 57 0.87 -12.45 -2.27
CA ALA A 57 1.38 -13.80 -2.08
C ALA A 57 0.53 -14.63 -1.12
N ARG A 58 -0.11 -14.01 -0.12
CA ARG A 58 -1.03 -14.69 0.81
C ARG A 58 -2.43 -14.92 0.23
N ALA A 59 -2.80 -14.14 -0.78
CA ALA A 59 -4.09 -14.27 -1.47
C ALA A 59 -4.10 -15.36 -2.54
N HIS A 60 -2.91 -15.92 -2.86
CA HIS A 60 -2.70 -17.08 -3.72
C HIS A 60 -2.49 -18.34 -2.89
#